data_AF-A0A0V0SNS3-F1
#
_entry.id   AF-A0A0V0SNS3-F1
#
_cell.length_a   1.000
_cell.length_b   1.000
_cell.length_c   1.000
_cell.angle_alpha   90.00
_cell.angle_beta   90.00
_cell.angle_gamma   90.00
#
_symmetry.space_group_name_H-M   'P 1'
#
loop_
_entity.id
_entity.type
_entity.pdbx_description
1 polymer ?
#
loop_
_entity_poly.entity_id
_entity_poly.type
_entity_poly.pdbx_seq_one_letter_code
_entity_poly.pdbx_strand_id
1 'polypeptide(L)' 'MLTVHLNGKPLNMEVDSGSACSIISDETFKSLWPVKSPKIIVTKKRLQTWSKQKLETLGTIDVEVQCDLSSCKNGTLHL' A
#
# COMPACT_ATOMS: atom_id res chain seq x y z
N MET A 1 -2.91 1.14 15.02
CA MET A 1 -2.50 0.11 14.05
C MET A 1 -3.59 -0.93 13.93
N LEU A 2 -3.79 -1.48 12.73
CA LEU A 2 -4.73 -2.55 12.43
C LEU A 2 -4.08 -3.56 11.47
N THR A 3 -4.36 -4.84 11.65
CA THR A 3 -3.93 -5.90 10.73
C THR A 3 -4.85 -5.91 9.51
N VAL A 4 -4.29 -5.74 8.33
CA VAL A 4 -4.98 -5.93 7.06
C VAL A 4 -4.35 -7.09 6.31
N HIS A 5 -5.14 -7.82 5.53
CA HIS A 5 -4.64 -8.83 4.61
C HIS A 5 -4.62 -8.25 3.19
N LEU A 6 -3.43 -8.14 2.63
CA LEU A 6 -3.17 -7.65 1.27
C LEU A 6 -2.88 -8.84 0.36
N ASN A 7 -3.79 -9.16 -0.57
CA ASN A 7 -3.74 -10.41 -1.36
C ASN A 7 -3.53 -11.64 -0.46
N GLY A 8 -4.22 -11.69 0.69
CA GLY A 8 -4.09 -12.75 1.69
C GLY A 8 -2.82 -12.71 2.55
N LYS A 9 -1.93 -11.72 2.41
CA LYS A 9 -0.75 -11.54 3.25
C LYS A 9 -1.01 -10.54 4.39
N PRO A 10 -0.81 -10.91 5.66
CA PRO A 10 -1.07 -10.00 6.78
C PRO A 10 -0.01 -8.90 6.84
N LEU A 11 -0.46 -7.66 7.07
CA LEU A 11 0.38 -6.49 7.29
C LEU A 11 -0.26 -5.62 8.39
N ASN A 12 0.54 -5.24 9.39
CA ASN A 12 0.15 -4.22 10.35
C ASN A 12 0.29 -2.84 9.70
N MET A 13 -0.82 -2.14 9.52
CA MET A 13 -0.84 -0.80 8.98
C MET A 13 -1.30 0.23 10.02
N GLU A 14 -0.81 1.45 9.88
CA GLU A 14 -1.35 2.60 10.57
C GLU A 14 -2.61 3.10 9.85
N VAL A 15 -3.65 3.42 10.61
CA VAL A 15 -4.85 4.05 10.07
C VAL A 15 -4.66 5.54 10.20
N ASP A 16 -4.40 6.20 9.07
CA ASP A 16 -4.26 7.64 8.97
C ASP A 16 -5.39 8.21 8.12
N SER A 17 -6.43 8.76 8.77
CA SER A 17 -7.56 9.40 8.10
C SER A 17 -7.21 10.75 7.47
N GLY A 18 -6.05 11.33 7.81
CA GLY A 18 -5.51 12.53 7.19
C GLY A 18 -4.76 12.28 5.89
N SER A 19 -4.46 11.02 5.57
CA SER A 19 -3.80 10.65 4.32
C SER A 19 -4.77 10.54 3.15
N ALA A 20 -4.33 10.98 1.97
CA ALA A 20 -5.07 10.82 0.71
C ALA A 20 -4.93 9.41 0.10
N CYS A 21 -3.94 8.62 0.54
CA CYS A 21 -3.68 7.30 -0.03
C CYS A 21 -2.96 6.37 0.96
N SER A 22 -3.05 5.07 0.70
CA SER A 22 -2.25 4.06 1.40
C SER A 22 -0.89 3.90 0.72
N ILE A 23 0.17 3.86 1.54
CA ILE A 23 1.56 3.76 1.09
C ILE A 23 2.23 2.62 1.87
N ILE A 24 3.08 1.84 1.22
CA ILE A 24 4.00 0.91 1.87
C ILE A 24 5.40 1.11 1.31
N SER A 25 6.44 0.73 2.07
CA SER A 25 7.81 0.83 1.59
C SER A 25 8.18 -0.29 0.61
N ASP A 26 9.24 -0.08 -0.18
CA ASP A 26 9.81 -1.11 -1.06
C ASP A 26 10.24 -2.36 -0.27
N GLU A 27 10.81 -2.18 0.93
CA GLU A 27 11.18 -3.31 1.80
C GLU A 27 9.96 -4.10 2.25
N THR A 28 8.88 -3.39 2.61
CA THR A 28 7.60 -4.01 3.00
C THR A 28 7.01 -4.81 1.83
N PHE A 29 7.00 -4.23 0.63
CA PHE A 29 6.55 -4.90 -0.58
C PHE A 29 7.34 -6.17 -0.88
N LYS A 30 8.67 -6.09 -0.86
CA LYS A 30 9.58 -7.24 -1.08
C LYS A 30 9.40 -8.33 -0.03
N SER A 31 9.16 -7.94 1.23
CA SER A 31 8.91 -8.86 2.34
C SER A 31 7.57 -9.61 2.18
N LEU A 32 6.51 -8.91 1.78
CA LEU A 32 5.19 -9.51 1.56
C LEU A 32 5.17 -10.48 0.36
N TRP A 33 5.91 -10.14 -0.70
CA TRP A 33 5.94 -10.92 -1.94
C TRP A 33 7.35 -11.16 -2.49
N PRO A 34 8.15 -12.05 -1.87
CA PRO A 34 9.54 -12.27 -2.27
C PRO A 34 9.73 -13.03 -3.60
N VAL A 35 8.68 -13.71 -4.10
CA VAL A 35 8.78 -14.58 -5.30
C VAL A 35 7.71 -14.25 -6.35
N LYS A 36 6.46 -14.08 -5.95
CA LYS A 36 5.33 -13.77 -6.84
C LYS A 36 4.69 -12.45 -6.44
N SER A 37 5.34 -11.36 -6.83
CA SER A 37 4.89 -10.01 -6.52
C SER A 37 3.79 -9.52 -7.47
N PRO A 38 2.84 -8.70 -6.97
CA PRO A 38 1.94 -7.94 -7.82
C PRO A 38 2.72 -7.06 -8.80
N LYS A 39 2.17 -6.86 -10.00
CA LYS A 39 2.79 -6.01 -11.02
C LYS A 39 2.76 -4.55 -10.56
N ILE A 40 3.93 -3.93 -10.47
CA ILE A 40 4.05 -2.49 -10.24
C ILE A 40 3.62 -1.75 -11.52
N ILE A 41 2.69 -0.83 -11.37
CA ILE A 41 2.18 0.04 -12.42
C ILE A 41 2.81 1.42 -12.25
N VAL A 42 3.44 1.93 -13.31
CA VAL A 42 4.02 3.28 -13.30
C VAL A 42 2.92 4.31 -13.09
N THR A 43 3.10 5.19 -12.11
CA THR A 43 2.16 6.26 -11.80
C THR A 43 2.73 7.62 -12.14
N LYS A 44 1.88 8.51 -12.68
CA LYS A 44 2.22 9.94 -12.84
C LYS A 44 1.90 10.76 -11.59
N LYS A 45 1.25 10.14 -10.59
CA LYS A 45 0.91 10.81 -9.32
C LYS A 45 2.20 11.10 -8.56
N ARG A 46 2.32 12.34 -8.05
CA ARG A 46 3.46 12.76 -7.24
C ARG A 46 2.99 12.85 -5.80
N LEU A 47 3.56 12.01 -4.94
CA LEU A 47 3.28 12.06 -3.52
C LEU A 47 4.20 13.07 -2.86
N GLN A 48 3.65 13.78 -1.89
CA GLN A 48 4.39 14.72 -1.06
C GLN A 48 3.85 14.67 0.36
N THR A 49 4.72 14.94 1.32
CA THR A 49 4.32 15.14 2.70
C THR A 49 3.52 16.44 2.83
N TRP A 50 2.86 16.63 3.98
CA TRP A 50 2.21 17.88 4.32
C TRP A 50 3.17 19.09 4.23
N SER A 51 4.44 18.91 4.60
CA SER A 51 5.49 19.93 4.48
C SER A 51 6.01 20.15 3.05
N LYS A 52 5.34 19.58 2.03
CA LYS A 52 5.69 19.65 0.60
C LYS A 52 7.00 18.94 0.24
N GLN A 53 7.51 18.07 1.10
CA GLN A 53 8.64 17.23 0.75
C GLN A 53 8.17 16.15 -0.22
N LYS A 54 8.80 16.03 -1.39
CA LYS A 54 8.48 15.01 -2.38
C LYS A 54 8.86 13.62 -1.85
N LEU A 55 7.96 12.65 -2.03
CA LEU A 55 8.23 11.23 -1.85
C LEU A 55 8.50 10.62 -3.22
N GLU A 56 9.66 9.97 -3.38
CA GLU A 56 9.95 9.21 -4.58
C GLU A 56 9.16 7.90 -4.52
N THR A 57 8.35 7.65 -5.53
CA THR A 57 7.49 6.46 -5.63
C THR A 57 7.94 5.57 -6.76
N LEU A 58 8.05 4.28 -6.52
CA LEU A 58 8.29 3.24 -7.53
C LEU A 58 7.06 3.01 -8.42
N GLY A 59 5.85 3.23 -7.87
CA GLY A 59 4.61 3.06 -8.62
C GLY A 59 3.41 2.78 -7.74
N THR A 60 2.44 2.07 -8.31
CA THR A 60 1.28 1.56 -7.58
C THR A 60 1.07 0.08 -7.84
N ILE A 61 0.45 -0.61 -6.89
CA ILE A 61 -0.03 -1.98 -7.04
C ILE A 61 -1.50 -2.05 -6.69
N ASP A 62 -2.25 -2.87 -7.43
CA ASP A 62 -3.64 -3.20 -7.08
C ASP A 62 -3.65 -4.46 -6.21
N VAL A 63 -4.44 -4.41 -5.14
CA VAL A 63 -4.50 -5.46 -4.13
C VAL A 63 -5.93 -5.70 -3.67
N GLU A 64 -6.22 -6.94 -3.33
CA GLU A 64 -7.38 -7.31 -2.53
C GLU A 64 -7.06 -7.03 -1.06
N VAL A 65 -7.90 -6.25 -0.40
CA VAL A 65 -7.78 -5.86 1.00
C VAL A 65 -8.89 -6.53 1.79
N GLN A 66 -8.52 -7.25 2.85
CA GLN A 66 -9.45 -7.82 3.81
C GLN A 66 -9.09 -7.33 5.21
N CYS A 67 -10.10 -6.91 5.96
CA CYS A 67 -9.99 -6.57 7.38
C CYS A 67 -10.80 -7.61 8.17
N ASP A 68 -10.40 -7.90 9.40
CA ASP A 68 -11.01 -8.97 10.21
C ASP A 68 -12.53 -8.80 10.45
N LEU A 69 -13.06 -7.59 10.26
CA LEU A 69 -14.46 -7.22 10.44
C LEU A 69 -15.22 -6.92 9.13
N SER A 70 -14.62 -7.13 7.94
CA SER A 70 -15.24 -6.68 6.67
C SER A 70 -14.90 -7.55 5.45
N SER A 71 -15.79 -7.48 4.45
CA SER A 71 -15.62 -8.13 3.15
C SER A 71 -14.41 -7.60 2.37
N CYS A 72 -13.93 -8.44 1.45
CA CYS A 72 -12.85 -8.11 0.52
C CYS A 72 -13.19 -6.86 -0.30
N LYS A 73 -12.25 -5.92 -0.37
CA LYS A 73 -12.33 -4.73 -1.22
C LYS A 73 -11.09 -4.64 -2.09
N ASN A 74 -11.25 -4.15 -3.32
CA ASN A 74 -10.10 -3.77 -4.13
C ASN A 74 -9.54 -2.44 -3.64
N GLY A 75 -8.21 -2.37 -3.51
CA GLY A 75 -7.48 -1.17 -3.13
C GLY A 75 -6.23 -0.99 -3.98
N THR A 76 -5.68 0.22 -3.94
CA THR A 76 -4.41 0.56 -4.59
C THR A 76 -3.42 1.03 -3.54
N LEU A 77 -2.23 0.43 -3.52
CA LEU A 77 -1.12 0.84 -2.66
C LEU A 77 -0.08 1.59 -3.48
N HIS A 78 0.48 2.64 -2.91
CA HIS A 78 1.63 3.36 -3.46
C HIS A 78 2.92 2.80 -2.87
N LEU A 79 3.92 2.60 -3.73
CA LEU A 79 5.27 2.12 -3.40
C LEU A 79 6.29 3.23 -3.64
#